data_AF-B9LXF7-F1
#
_entry.id   AF-B9LXF7-F1
#
_cell.length_a   1.000
_cell.length_b   1.000
_cell.length_c   1.000
_cell.angle_alpha   90.00
_cell.angle_beta   90.00
_cell.angle_gamma   90.00
#
_symmetry.space_group_name_H-M   'P 1'
#
loop_
_entity.id
_entity.type
_entity.pdbx_description
1 polymer ?
#
loop_
_entity_poly.entity_id
_entity_poly.type
_entity_poly.pdbx_seq_one_letter_code
_entity_poly.pdbx_strand_id
1 'polypeptide(L)'
;MTTEGHPSLPKWIKDAYIPLERYLCEQPTHQSLTRQQATDIIDEANTDFSDADIDHALDYLLNRGWLYKVDDQLFITELQCGESTESNN
;
A
#
# COMPACT_ATOMS: atom_id res chain seq x y z
N MET A 1 -12.79 -13.72 4.41
CA MET A 1 -13.91 -13.05 3.72
C MET A 1 -13.32 -12.44 2.47
N THR A 2 -13.88 -12.73 1.30
CA THR A 2 -13.41 -12.17 0.02
C THR A 2 -13.68 -10.68 0.04
N THR A 3 -12.66 -9.84 -0.18
CA THR A 3 -12.81 -8.40 -0.40
C THR A 3 -13.49 -8.19 -1.75
N GLU A 4 -14.81 -8.42 -1.77
CA GLU A 4 -15.68 -8.18 -2.92
C GLU A 4 -15.83 -6.68 -3.12
N GLY A 5 -14.85 -6.06 -3.76
CA GLY A 5 -14.92 -4.63 -4.08
C GLY A 5 -13.84 -4.14 -5.01
N HIS A 6 -12.60 -4.61 -4.82
CA HIS A 6 -11.49 -4.06 -5.59
C HIS A 6 -11.10 -4.93 -6.80
N PRO A 7 -10.91 -4.32 -7.99
CA PRO A 7 -10.38 -5.02 -9.14
C PRO A 7 -8.99 -5.57 -8.82
N SER A 8 -8.69 -6.79 -9.27
CA SER A 8 -7.39 -7.41 -9.04
C SER A 8 -6.25 -6.50 -9.52
N LEU A 9 -5.27 -6.29 -8.65
CA LEU A 9 -4.08 -5.50 -9.00
C LEU A 9 -3.19 -6.29 -9.96
N PRO A 10 -2.67 -5.65 -11.03
CA PRO A 10 -1.52 -6.16 -11.76
C PRO A 10 -0.37 -6.43 -10.79
N LYS A 11 0.44 -7.47 -11.05
CA LYS A 11 1.52 -7.89 -10.15
C LYS A 11 2.43 -6.72 -9.73
N TRP A 12 2.92 -5.94 -10.68
CA TRP A 12 3.83 -4.83 -10.39
C TRP A 12 3.18 -3.72 -9.53
N ILE A 13 1.89 -3.46 -9.68
CA ILE A 13 1.16 -2.54 -8.78
C ILE A 13 1.06 -3.14 -7.36
N LYS A 14 0.86 -4.46 -7.29
CA LYS A 14 0.82 -5.17 -6.00
C LYS A 14 2.17 -5.11 -5.28
N ASP A 15 3.26 -5.18 -6.02
CA ASP A 15 4.63 -5.08 -5.50
C ASP A 15 4.91 -3.67 -4.91
N ALA A 16 4.27 -2.62 -5.42
CA ALA A 16 4.23 -1.29 -4.77
C ALA A 16 3.26 -1.19 -3.59
N TYR A 17 2.10 -1.85 -3.65
CA TYR A 17 1.07 -1.74 -2.60
C TYR A 17 1.46 -2.46 -1.29
N ILE A 18 1.98 -3.68 -1.38
CA ILE A 18 2.27 -4.55 -0.21
C ILE A 18 3.21 -3.87 0.80
N PRO A 19 4.31 -3.20 0.40
CA PRO A 19 5.18 -2.49 1.33
C PRO A 19 4.46 -1.41 2.14
N LEU A 20 3.55 -0.64 1.50
CA LEU A 20 2.77 0.40 2.18
C LEU A 20 1.84 -0.20 3.23
N GLU A 21 1.13 -1.27 2.86
CA GLU A 21 0.22 -1.99 3.76
C GLU A 21 0.97 -2.57 4.96
N ARG A 22 2.09 -3.26 4.71
CA ARG A 22 2.94 -3.80 5.76
C ARG A 22 3.46 -2.71 6.70
N TYR A 23 3.97 -1.61 6.16
CA TYR A 23 4.50 -0.51 6.96
C TYR A 23 3.44 0.05 7.91
N LEU A 24 2.21 0.28 7.43
CA LEU A 24 1.13 0.80 8.25
C LEU A 24 0.65 -0.22 9.29
N CYS A 25 0.69 -1.51 8.99
CA CYS A 25 0.36 -2.56 9.96
C CYS A 25 1.39 -2.69 11.09
N GLU A 26 2.67 -2.46 10.79
CA GLU A 26 3.76 -2.54 11.77
C GLU A 26 3.86 -1.27 12.64
N GLN A 27 3.20 -0.18 12.24
CA GLN A 27 3.28 1.11 12.92
C GLN A 27 1.93 1.56 13.50
N PRO A 28 1.59 1.18 14.75
CA PRO A 28 0.29 1.44 15.34
C PRO A 28 -0.05 2.93 15.52
N THR A 29 0.95 3.82 15.44
CA THR A 29 0.77 5.27 15.51
C THR A 29 0.58 5.95 14.15
N HIS A 30 0.91 5.26 13.05
CA HIS A 30 0.80 5.82 11.70
C HIS A 30 -0.39 5.18 10.98
N GLN A 31 -1.44 5.97 10.75
CA GLN A 31 -2.62 5.56 9.99
C GLN A 31 -2.56 6.01 8.53
N SER A 32 -1.56 6.82 8.18
CA SER A 32 -1.44 7.48 6.89
C SER A 32 0.03 7.72 6.51
N LEU A 33 0.25 8.00 5.23
CA LEU A 33 1.56 8.31 4.66
C LEU A 33 1.50 9.61 3.88
N THR A 34 2.53 10.45 3.98
CA THR A 34 2.77 11.45 2.93
C THR A 34 3.11 10.75 1.61
N ARG A 35 2.92 11.43 0.47
CA ARG A 35 3.36 10.88 -0.82
C ARG A 35 4.86 10.56 -0.83
N GLN A 36 5.68 11.41 -0.20
CA GLN A 36 7.12 11.16 -0.10
C GLN A 36 7.42 9.89 0.70
N GLN A 37 6.80 9.71 1.88
CA GLN A 37 6.97 8.47 2.65
C GLN A 37 6.55 7.24 1.86
N ALA A 38 5.44 7.32 1.12
CA ALA A 38 5.00 6.22 0.28
C ALA A 38 6.02 5.93 -0.83
N THR A 39 6.59 6.96 -1.45
CA THR A 39 7.66 6.81 -2.44
C THR A 39 8.89 6.14 -1.84
N ASP A 40 9.38 6.62 -0.70
CA ASP A 40 10.56 6.08 -0.03
C ASP A 40 10.37 4.60 0.35
N ILE A 41 9.19 4.25 0.88
CA ILE A 41 8.85 2.87 1.26
C ILE A 41 8.82 1.94 0.02
N ILE A 42 8.28 2.42 -1.11
CA ILE A 42 8.21 1.60 -2.33
C ILE A 42 9.61 1.42 -2.92
N ASP A 43 10.41 2.48 -2.97
CA ASP A 43 11.79 2.46 -3.49
C ASP A 43 12.67 1.50 -2.69
N GLU A 44 12.64 1.59 -1.36
CA GLU A 44 13.37 0.68 -0.46
C GLU A 44 12.97 -0.78 -0.65
N ALA A 45 11.70 -1.05 -0.94
CA ALA A 45 11.18 -2.41 -1.12
C ALA A 45 11.35 -2.95 -2.55
N ASN A 46 11.48 -2.09 -3.56
CA ASN A 46 11.49 -2.44 -4.97
C ASN A 46 12.54 -1.62 -5.74
N THR A 47 13.81 -2.00 -5.60
CA THR A 47 14.95 -1.30 -6.25
C THR A 47 14.92 -1.26 -7.77
N ASP A 48 14.05 -2.04 -8.41
CA ASP A 48 13.87 -2.07 -9.86
C ASP A 48 12.91 -0.98 -10.36
N PHE A 49 12.21 -0.28 -9.46
CA PHE A 49 11.27 0.77 -9.83
C PHE A 49 12.00 2.08 -10.00
N SER A 50 11.69 2.82 -11.07
CA SER A 50 12.07 4.23 -11.18
C SER A 50 11.07 5.12 -10.44
N ASP A 51 11.45 6.36 -10.14
CA ASP A 51 10.54 7.38 -9.59
C ASP A 51 9.22 7.49 -10.39
N ALA A 52 9.29 7.35 -11.71
CA ALA A 52 8.12 7.41 -12.59
C ALA A 52 7.21 6.19 -12.45
N ASP A 53 7.78 4.99 -12.21
CA ASP A 53 7.00 3.77 -11.97
C ASP A 53 6.28 3.87 -10.62
N ILE A 54 6.95 4.40 -9.59
CA ILE A 54 6.38 4.62 -8.27
C ILE A 54 5.24 5.65 -8.34
N ASP A 55 5.47 6.79 -9.00
CA ASP A 55 4.46 7.83 -9.18
C ASP A 55 3.24 7.27 -9.91
N HIS A 56 3.46 6.49 -10.97
CA HIS A 56 2.39 5.83 -11.71
C HIS A 56 1.63 4.80 -10.86
N ALA A 57 2.33 4.02 -10.03
CA ALA A 57 1.70 3.05 -9.14
C ALA A 57 0.81 3.73 -8.09
N LEU A 58 1.29 4.83 -7.47
CA LEU A 58 0.51 5.59 -6.49
C LEU A 58 -0.75 6.19 -7.13
N ASP A 59 -0.64 6.75 -8.32
CA ASP A 59 -1.79 7.28 -9.06
C ASP A 59 -2.77 6.17 -9.47
N TYR A 60 -2.27 5.01 -9.90
CA TYR A 60 -3.11 3.87 -10.21
C TYR A 60 -3.92 3.42 -8.98
N LEU A 61 -3.26 3.28 -7.83
CA LEU A 61 -3.89 2.86 -6.58
C LEU A 61 -4.96 3.87 -6.11
N LEU A 62 -4.68 5.18 -6.20
CA LEU A 62 -5.64 6.24 -5.92
C LEU A 62 -6.85 6.18 -6.86
N ASN A 63 -6.61 6.12 -8.17
CA ASN A 63 -7.67 6.11 -9.19
C ASN A 63 -8.56 4.86 -9.13
N ARG A 64 -8.06 3.76 -8.58
CA ARG A 64 -8.78 2.50 -8.41
C ARG A 64 -9.36 2.32 -7.00
N GLY A 65 -9.18 3.31 -6.12
CA GLY A 65 -9.72 3.31 -4.76
C GLY A 65 -9.03 2.34 -3.81
N TRP A 66 -7.81 1.88 -4.11
CA TRP A 66 -6.98 1.13 -3.16
C TRP A 66 -6.34 2.05 -2.12
N LEU A 67 -6.05 3.28 -2.54
CA LEU A 67 -5.68 4.39 -1.68
C LEU A 67 -6.73 5.50 -1.79
N TYR A 68 -6.84 6.31 -0.75
CA TYR A 68 -7.53 7.59 -0.80
C TYR A 68 -6.67 8.69 -0.16
N LYS A 69 -6.96 9.95 -0.50
CA LYS A 69 -6.18 11.12 -0.07
C LYS A 69 -7.03 12.08 0.77
N VAL A 70 -6.54 12.48 1.95
CA VAL A 70 -7.13 13.51 2.81
C VAL A 70 -6.00 14.40 3.33
N ASP A 71 -6.11 15.72 3.18
CA ASP A 71 -5.11 16.69 3.66
C ASP A 71 -3.65 16.34 3.30
N ASP A 72 -3.43 15.99 2.03
CA ASP A 72 -2.13 15.56 1.49
C ASP A 72 -1.54 14.26 2.09
N GLN A 73 -2.32 13.55 2.89
CA GLN A 73 -1.99 12.22 3.39
C GLN A 73 -2.72 11.14 2.61
N LEU A 74 -2.03 10.02 2.38
CA LEU A 74 -2.50 8.82 1.74
C LEU A 74 -2.92 7.81 2.80
N PHE A 75 -4.08 7.18 2.59
CA PHE A 75 -4.64 6.15 3.46
C PHE A 75 -4.96 4.93 2.61
N ILE A 76 -4.77 3.74 3.19
CA ILE A 76 -5.24 2.49 2.58
C ILE A 76 -6.74 2.37 2.83
N THR A 77 -7.51 2.13 1.76
CA THR A 77 -8.98 2.06 1.82
C THR A 77 -9.47 0.92 2.71
N GLU A 78 -8.87 -0.25 2.56
CA GLU A 78 -9.19 -1.45 3.34
C GLU A 78 -7.90 -2.04 3.92
N LEU A 79 -7.36 -1.44 4.98
CA LEU A 79 -6.12 -1.91 5.58
C LEU A 79 -6.32 -3.29 6.21
N GLN A 80 -5.65 -4.31 5.66
CA GLN A 80 -5.72 -5.68 6.15
C GLN A 80 -4.46 -6.06 6.92
N CYS A 81 -4.40 -5.67 8.19
CA CYS A 81 -3.38 -6.16 9.10
C CYS A 81 -3.80 -7.53 9.60
N GLY A 82 -3.41 -8.58 8.87
CA GLY A 82 -3.70 -9.95 9.29
C GLY A 82 -3.10 -10.22 10.66
N GLU A 83 -3.94 -10.56 11.64
CA GLU A 83 -3.51 -11.30 12.83
C GLU A 83 -2.68 -12.49 12.34
N SER A 84 -1.43 -12.57 12.80
CA SER A 84 -0.61 -13.77 12.66
C SER A 84 -1.49 -14.96 13.00
N THR A 85 -1.87 -15.78 12.02
CA THR A 85 -2.43 -17.08 12.33
C THR A 85 -1.31 -17.87 12.98
N GLU A 86 -1.22 -17.81 14.30
CA GLU A 86 -0.51 -18.79 15.12
C GLU A 86 -1.11 -20.15 14.79
N SER A 87 -0.53 -20.83 13.79
CA SER A 87 -0.63 -22.28 13.71
C SER A 87 0.21 -22.84 14.85
N ASN A 88 -0.41 -22.97 16.02
CA ASN A 88 0.05 -23.87 17.07
C ASN A 88 0.05 -25.29 16.48
N ASN A 89 1.24 -25.87 16.36
CA ASN A 89 1.44 -27.28 16.02
C ASN A 89 2.36 -27.92 17.04
#